data_AF-A0A542RJB5-F1
#
_entry.id   AF-A0A542RJB5-F1
#
_cell.length_a   1.000
_cell.length_b   1.000
_cell.length_c   1.000
_cell.angle_alpha   90.00
_cell.angle_beta   90.00
_cell.angle_gamma   90.00
#
_symmetry.space_group_name_H-M   'P 1'
#
loop_
_entity.id
_entity.type
_entity.pdbx_description
1 polymer ?
#
loop_
_entity_poly.entity_id
_entity_poly.type
_entity_poly.pdbx_seq_one_letter_code
_entity_poly.pdbx_strand_id
1 'polypeptide(L)'
;MKSEVINDLYYVGFEGEPEIIFMYEKSNEVQVLKLWNGYFELLLDCLVQQTSVQDGILHEYYVHEGWYEESPWEIKDVEKAVQLFKLFDVKKVTENESSNIIPVLPAITMDIISFLQQAIQSGNRVFIVYE
;
A
#
# COMPACT_ATOMS: atom_id res chain seq x y z
N MET A 1 21.30 8.13 14.30
CA MET A 1 19.84 7.93 14.24
C MET A 1 19.40 8.48 12.89
N LYS A 2 18.76 7.67 12.04
CA LYS A 2 18.15 8.18 10.80
C LYS A 2 16.89 8.96 11.19
N SER A 3 16.58 10.04 10.49
CA SER A 3 15.32 10.77 10.70
C SER A 3 14.21 10.16 9.86
N GLU A 4 12.98 10.19 10.36
CA GLU A 4 11.82 9.69 9.63
C GLU A 4 11.08 10.84 8.96
N VAL A 5 10.71 10.66 7.71
CA VAL A 5 9.79 11.53 6.98
C VAL A 5 8.49 10.75 6.81
N ILE A 6 7.51 11.08 7.66
CA ILE A 6 6.26 10.34 7.81
C ILE A 6 5.14 11.09 7.09
N ASN A 7 4.43 10.37 6.22
CA ASN A 7 3.11 10.75 5.73
C ASN A 7 2.07 9.81 6.35
N ASP A 8 1.27 10.33 7.29
CA ASP A 8 0.24 9.61 8.03
C ASP A 8 -1.18 10.10 7.72
N LEU A 9 -1.35 10.85 6.61
CA LEU A 9 -2.62 11.46 6.21
C LEU A 9 -3.80 10.46 6.18
N TYR A 10 -3.52 9.20 5.82
CA TYR A 10 -4.51 8.13 5.68
C TYR A 10 -4.66 7.26 6.92
N TYR A 11 -3.99 7.60 8.03
CA TYR A 11 -4.12 6.94 9.32
C TYR A 11 -4.73 7.84 10.40
N VAL A 12 -4.57 9.17 10.28
CA VAL A 12 -5.21 10.13 11.20
C VAL A 12 -6.72 9.89 11.30
N GLY A 13 -7.22 9.71 12.51
CA GLY A 13 -8.61 9.36 12.81
C GLY A 13 -8.90 7.87 12.96
N PHE A 14 -7.89 7.00 12.79
CA PHE A 14 -7.95 5.55 13.00
C PHE A 14 -6.94 5.08 14.06
N GLU A 15 -6.57 5.94 15.00
CA GLU A 15 -5.53 5.65 15.99
C GLU A 15 -5.90 4.43 16.86
N GLY A 16 -5.00 3.45 16.90
CA GLY A 16 -5.19 2.19 17.63
C GLY A 16 -5.89 1.09 16.82
N GLU A 17 -6.34 1.40 15.61
CA GLU A 17 -6.72 0.40 14.62
C GLU A 17 -5.49 -0.10 13.84
N PRO A 18 -5.54 -1.30 13.22
CA PRO A 18 -4.42 -1.84 12.45
C PRO A 18 -3.95 -0.90 11.34
N GLU A 19 -2.64 -0.76 11.18
CA GLU A 19 -2.00 0.09 10.17
C GLU A 19 -1.11 -0.70 9.20
N ILE A 20 -1.08 -0.22 7.96
CA ILE A 20 -0.14 -0.65 6.93
C ILE A 20 0.84 0.48 6.69
N ILE A 21 2.13 0.16 6.74
CA ILE A 21 3.20 1.12 6.55
C ILE A 21 4.05 0.70 5.36
N PHE A 22 4.09 1.53 4.33
CA PHE A 22 5.11 1.43 3.29
C PHE A 22 6.35 2.21 3.73
N MET A 23 7.52 1.59 3.67
CA MET A 23 8.77 2.26 4.02
C MET A 23 9.93 1.91 3.09
N TYR A 24 10.82 2.89 2.88
CA TYR A 24 12.13 2.64 2.28
C TYR A 24 13.19 3.55 2.90
N GLU A 25 14.42 3.04 2.96
CA GLU A 25 15.54 3.80 3.50
C GLU A 25 16.25 4.62 2.41
N LYS A 26 16.50 5.90 2.70
CA LYS A 26 17.52 6.73 2.07
C LYS A 26 18.75 6.79 3.00
N SER A 27 19.86 7.38 2.52
CA SER A 27 21.15 7.37 3.24
C SER A 27 21.06 7.81 4.71
N ASN A 28 20.28 8.86 5.01
CA ASN A 28 20.13 9.40 6.37
C ASN A 28 18.67 9.47 6.85
N GLU A 29 17.71 9.03 6.03
CA GLU A 29 16.29 9.20 6.27
C GLU A 29 15.53 7.92 5.97
N VAL A 30 14.44 7.66 6.70
CA VAL A 30 13.44 6.64 6.35
C VAL A 30 12.21 7.37 5.84
N GLN A 31 11.76 7.02 4.65
CA GLN A 31 10.52 7.54 4.09
C GLN A 31 9.40 6.58 4.46
N VAL A 32 8.30 7.10 4.98
CA VAL A 32 7.21 6.32 5.56
C VAL A 32 5.88 6.83 5.03
N LEU A 33 5.03 5.93 4.54
CA LEU A 33 3.64 6.18 4.20
C LEU A 33 2.76 5.25 5.05
N LYS A 34 2.00 5.82 5.98
CA LYS A 34 1.11 5.10 6.88
C LYS A 34 -0.34 5.18 6.40
N LEU A 35 -1.03 4.06 6.46
CA LEU A 35 -2.39 3.87 6.02
C LEU A 35 -3.16 3.10 7.10
N TRP A 36 -4.43 3.44 7.34
CA TRP A 36 -5.31 2.50 8.02
C TRP A 36 -5.49 1.22 7.19
N ASN A 37 -5.36 0.05 7.81
CA ASN A 37 -5.40 -1.24 7.09
C ASN A 37 -6.73 -1.44 6.33
N GLY A 38 -7.85 -0.96 6.86
CA GLY A 38 -9.14 -1.07 6.17
C GLY A 38 -9.19 -0.35 4.82
N TYR A 39 -8.42 0.73 4.65
CA TYR A 39 -8.26 1.36 3.33
C TYR A 39 -7.45 0.49 2.37
N PHE A 40 -6.40 -0.14 2.88
CA PHE A 40 -5.52 -0.97 2.08
C PHE A 40 -6.24 -2.26 1.64
N GLU A 41 -6.91 -2.97 2.55
CA GLU A 41 -7.67 -4.17 2.23
C GLU A 41 -8.77 -3.90 1.21
N LEU A 42 -9.56 -2.84 1.40
CA LEU A 42 -10.59 -2.47 0.42
C LEU A 42 -10.00 -2.17 -0.97
N LEU A 43 -8.86 -1.49 -1.02
CA LEU A 43 -8.15 -1.25 -2.28
C LEU A 43 -7.72 -2.57 -2.95
N LEU A 44 -7.18 -3.51 -2.17
CA LEU A 44 -6.77 -4.82 -2.68
C LEU A 44 -7.96 -5.66 -3.13
N ASP A 45 -9.07 -5.66 -2.39
CA ASP A 45 -10.32 -6.32 -2.78
C ASP A 45 -10.84 -5.79 -4.11
N CYS A 46 -10.80 -4.46 -4.30
CA CYS A 46 -11.15 -3.84 -5.57
C CYS A 46 -10.21 -4.29 -6.70
N LEU A 47 -8.91 -4.40 -6.44
CA LEU A 47 -7.93 -4.84 -7.43
C LEU A 47 -8.08 -6.33 -7.78
N VAL A 48 -8.40 -7.20 -6.82
CA VAL A 48 -8.71 -8.63 -7.05
C VAL A 48 -9.87 -8.80 -8.03
N GLN A 49 -10.85 -7.90 -8.00
CA GLN A 49 -11.97 -7.91 -8.95
C GLN A 49 -11.61 -7.36 -10.34
N GLN A 50 -10.49 -6.62 -10.45
CA GLN A 50 -10.11 -5.89 -11.66
C GLN A 50 -8.93 -6.52 -12.42
N THR A 51 -8.15 -7.40 -11.78
CA THR A 51 -7.01 -8.09 -12.38
C THR A 51 -6.82 -9.49 -11.79
N SER A 52 -6.00 -10.32 -12.43
CA SER A 52 -5.70 -11.67 -11.93
C SER A 52 -4.75 -11.65 -10.74
N VAL A 53 -5.06 -12.46 -9.73
CA VAL A 53 -4.17 -12.79 -8.61
C VAL A 53 -3.15 -13.83 -9.09
N GLN A 54 -1.93 -13.42 -9.41
CA GLN A 54 -0.89 -14.34 -9.89
C GLN A 54 0.36 -14.36 -9.01
N ASP A 55 0.84 -13.19 -8.56
CA ASP A 55 2.02 -13.05 -7.72
C ASP A 55 2.06 -11.64 -7.05
N GLY A 56 3.10 -11.40 -6.24
CA GLY A 56 3.33 -10.12 -5.57
C GLY A 56 2.22 -9.78 -4.57
N ILE A 57 1.98 -8.49 -4.37
CA ILE A 57 1.08 -7.97 -3.31
C ILE A 57 -0.30 -8.64 -3.34
N LEU A 58 -0.93 -8.82 -4.51
CA LEU A 58 -2.25 -9.46 -4.57
C LEU A 58 -2.21 -10.95 -4.22
N HIS A 59 -1.13 -11.65 -4.57
CA HIS A 59 -1.02 -13.06 -4.22
C HIS A 59 -0.87 -13.22 -2.71
N GLU A 60 0.08 -12.50 -2.10
CA GLU A 60 0.30 -12.51 -0.66
C GLU A 60 -0.97 -12.15 0.11
N TYR A 61 -1.70 -11.12 -0.36
CA TYR A 61 -3.01 -10.76 0.18
C TYR A 61 -4.02 -11.91 0.12
N TYR A 62 -4.15 -12.55 -1.05
CA TYR A 62 -5.14 -13.60 -1.27
C TYR A 62 -4.84 -14.88 -0.46
N VAL A 63 -3.56 -15.21 -0.27
CA VAL A 63 -3.16 -16.39 0.53
C VAL A 63 -2.94 -16.07 2.00
N HIS A 64 -3.09 -14.81 2.42
CA HIS A 64 -2.78 -14.31 3.77
C HIS A 64 -1.33 -14.60 4.21
N GLU A 65 -0.38 -14.47 3.29
CA GLU A 65 1.06 -14.58 3.54
C GLU A 65 1.74 -13.20 3.39
N GLY A 66 3.07 -13.15 3.38
CA GLY A 66 3.82 -11.91 3.21
C GLY A 66 3.82 -11.05 4.47
N TRP A 67 3.29 -9.82 4.40
CA TRP A 67 3.33 -8.87 5.54
C TRP A 67 2.50 -9.31 6.76
N TYR A 68 1.59 -10.28 6.57
CA TYR A 68 0.84 -10.91 7.67
C TYR A 68 1.71 -11.89 8.48
N GLU A 69 2.76 -12.47 7.89
CA GLU A 69 3.63 -13.47 8.54
C GLU A 69 5.03 -12.94 8.86
N GLU A 70 5.57 -12.11 7.98
CA GLU A 70 6.88 -11.48 8.10
C GLU A 70 6.71 -9.95 8.08
N SER A 71 7.09 -9.27 9.15
CA SER A 71 7.02 -7.82 9.23
C SER A 71 8.36 -7.29 9.76
N PRO A 72 9.12 -6.49 8.99
CA PRO A 72 8.82 -5.95 7.64
C PRO A 72 8.92 -6.98 6.50
N TRP A 73 7.97 -6.94 5.57
CA TRP A 73 7.99 -7.73 4.33
C TRP A 73 8.52 -6.93 3.14
N GLU A 74 9.44 -7.48 2.37
CA GLU A 74 10.01 -6.80 1.20
C GLU A 74 9.17 -6.97 -0.07
N ILE A 75 8.87 -5.84 -0.73
CA ILE A 75 8.34 -5.84 -2.10
C ILE A 75 9.48 -6.12 -3.09
N LYS A 76 9.65 -7.40 -3.48
CA LYS A 76 10.74 -7.84 -4.37
C LYS A 76 10.71 -7.19 -5.77
N ASP A 77 9.51 -6.98 -6.31
CA ASP A 77 9.29 -6.36 -7.62
C ASP A 77 8.44 -5.09 -7.47
N VAL A 78 9.12 -3.98 -7.16
CA VAL A 78 8.50 -2.67 -6.94
C VAL A 78 7.87 -2.12 -8.23
N GLU A 79 8.46 -2.41 -9.39
CA GLU A 79 7.90 -1.98 -10.68
C GLU A 79 6.55 -2.66 -10.94
N LYS A 80 6.46 -3.96 -10.65
CA LYS A 80 5.20 -4.70 -10.74
C LYS A 80 4.15 -4.21 -9.75
N ALA A 81 4.54 -3.87 -8.52
CA ALA A 81 3.64 -3.24 -7.56
C ALA A 81 3.09 -1.90 -8.10
N VAL A 82 3.93 -1.07 -8.72
CA VAL A 82 3.46 0.17 -9.39
C VAL A 82 2.46 -0.13 -10.50
N GLN A 83 2.73 -1.14 -11.35
CA GLN A 83 1.79 -1.51 -12.42
C GLN A 83 0.46 -2.02 -11.86
N LEU A 84 0.49 -2.81 -10.79
CA LEU A 84 -0.70 -3.28 -10.10
C LEU A 84 -1.59 -2.11 -9.65
N PHE A 85 -1.04 -1.15 -8.89
CA PHE A 85 -1.83 -0.03 -8.38
C PHE A 85 -2.35 0.88 -9.51
N LYS A 86 -1.64 0.98 -10.64
CA LYS A 86 -2.14 1.69 -11.84
C LYS A 86 -3.37 1.05 -12.49
N LEU A 87 -3.66 -0.22 -12.21
CA LEU A 87 -4.86 -0.89 -12.73
C LEU A 87 -6.13 -0.50 -11.98
N PHE A 88 -6.01 0.10 -10.79
CA PHE A 88 -7.15 0.49 -9.99
C PHE A 88 -8.01 1.53 -10.73
N ASP A 89 -9.27 1.18 -10.96
CA ASP A 89 -10.29 2.06 -11.51
C ASP A 89 -11.48 2.14 -10.55
N VAL A 90 -11.60 3.30 -9.88
CA VAL A 90 -12.69 3.56 -8.93
C VAL A 90 -14.08 3.43 -9.56
N LYS A 91 -14.21 3.61 -10.89
CA LYS A 91 -15.49 3.46 -11.59
C LYS A 91 -15.96 2.01 -11.68
N LYS A 92 -15.07 1.05 -11.46
CA LYS A 92 -15.38 -0.38 -11.44
C LYS A 92 -15.71 -0.89 -10.05
N VAL A 93 -15.64 -0.04 -9.02
CA VAL A 93 -16.06 -0.40 -7.66
C VAL A 93 -17.59 -0.47 -7.64
N THR A 94 -18.13 -1.61 -7.24
CA THR A 94 -19.59 -1.84 -7.26
C THR A 94 -20.29 -1.13 -6.10
N GLU A 95 -21.50 -0.61 -6.35
CA GLU A 95 -22.27 0.27 -5.44
C GLU A 95 -22.62 -0.34 -4.07
N ASN A 96 -22.40 -1.63 -3.85
CA ASN A 96 -22.66 -2.27 -2.55
C ASN A 96 -21.64 -1.87 -1.47
N GLU A 97 -20.47 -1.37 -1.88
CA GLU A 97 -19.42 -0.83 -1.02
C GLU A 97 -19.79 0.60 -0.55
N SER A 98 -20.89 0.73 0.20
CA SER A 98 -21.47 2.02 0.64
C SER A 98 -20.73 2.65 1.82
N SER A 99 -19.40 2.74 1.73
CA SER A 99 -18.56 3.35 2.75
C SER A 99 -18.10 4.74 2.28
N ASN A 100 -17.99 5.70 3.21
CA ASN A 100 -17.36 7.02 2.98
C ASN A 100 -15.88 6.93 2.59
N ILE A 101 -15.38 5.72 2.35
CA ILE A 101 -14.00 5.34 2.10
C ILE A 101 -13.69 5.36 0.60
N ILE A 102 -14.62 4.92 -0.26
CA ILE A 102 -14.40 4.84 -1.73
C ILE A 102 -13.83 6.15 -2.30
N PRO A 103 -14.34 7.34 -1.95
CA PRO A 103 -13.83 8.58 -2.53
C PRO A 103 -12.35 8.86 -2.21
N VAL A 104 -11.80 8.23 -1.18
CA VAL A 104 -10.40 8.40 -0.72
C VAL A 104 -9.44 7.47 -1.48
N LEU A 105 -9.92 6.30 -1.95
CA LEU A 105 -9.10 5.27 -2.59
C LEU A 105 -8.27 5.77 -3.80
N PRO A 106 -8.78 6.66 -4.68
CA PRO A 106 -7.97 7.20 -5.77
C PRO A 106 -6.74 7.99 -5.28
N ALA A 107 -6.89 8.77 -4.20
CA ALA A 107 -5.80 9.56 -3.63
C ALA A 107 -4.75 8.64 -2.99
N ILE A 108 -5.19 7.65 -2.22
CA ILE A 108 -4.32 6.63 -1.62
C ILE A 108 -3.52 5.91 -2.71
N THR A 109 -4.19 5.49 -3.78
CA THR A 109 -3.55 4.80 -4.90
C THR A 109 -2.47 5.66 -5.57
N MET A 110 -2.76 6.95 -5.79
CA MET A 110 -1.78 7.88 -6.36
C MET A 110 -0.55 8.07 -5.44
N ASP A 111 -0.77 8.17 -4.13
CA ASP A 111 0.31 8.34 -3.16
C ASP A 111 1.16 7.08 -3.02
N ILE A 112 0.54 5.88 -3.02
CA ILE A 112 1.27 4.60 -3.09
C ILE A 112 2.12 4.56 -4.37
N ILE A 113 1.55 4.85 -5.53
CA ILE A 113 2.29 4.86 -6.81
C ILE A 113 3.46 5.83 -6.74
N SER A 114 3.23 7.06 -6.28
CA SER A 114 4.27 8.09 -6.14
C SER A 114 5.39 7.63 -5.22
N PHE A 115 5.03 7.05 -4.06
CA PHE A 115 5.98 6.54 -3.08
C PHE A 115 6.88 5.44 -3.67
N LEU A 116 6.27 4.43 -4.31
CA LEU A 116 7.01 3.34 -4.96
C LEU A 116 7.89 3.83 -6.11
N GLN A 117 7.41 4.80 -6.91
CA GLN A 117 8.20 5.38 -8.00
C GLN A 117 9.42 6.15 -7.49
N GLN A 118 9.31 6.87 -6.37
CA GLN A 118 10.44 7.55 -5.74
C GLN A 118 11.49 6.55 -5.23
N ALA A 119 11.05 5.41 -4.68
CA ALA A 119 11.95 4.34 -4.26
C ALA A 119 12.70 3.73 -5.46
N ILE A 120 12.00 3.46 -6.57
CA ILE A 120 12.60 2.97 -7.82
C ILE A 120 13.67 3.95 -8.34
N GLN A 121 13.34 5.24 -8.44
CA GLN A 121 14.28 6.28 -8.91
C GLN A 121 15.55 6.37 -8.07
N SER A 122 15.44 6.03 -6.79
CA SER A 122 16.55 6.07 -5.84
C SER A 122 17.28 4.72 -5.71
N GLY A 123 16.78 3.66 -6.36
CA GLY A 123 17.33 2.31 -6.23
C GLY A 123 17.13 1.67 -4.85
N ASN A 124 16.12 2.11 -4.09
CA ASN A 124 15.88 1.65 -2.73
C ASN A 124 14.89 0.48 -2.69
N ARG A 125 15.13 -0.45 -1.75
CA ARG A 125 14.21 -1.54 -1.43
C ARG A 125 13.03 -0.99 -0.64
N VAL A 126 11.83 -1.48 -0.94
CA VAL A 126 10.59 -1.08 -0.26
C VAL A 126 10.07 -2.21 0.58
N PHE A 127 9.56 -1.88 1.76
CA PHE A 127 9.00 -2.81 2.71
C PHE A 127 7.58 -2.41 3.10
N ILE A 128 6.76 -3.41 3.43
CA ILE A 128 5.45 -3.27 4.06
C ILE A 128 5.58 -3.74 5.51
N VAL A 129 5.12 -2.93 6.44
CA VAL A 129 4.96 -3.29 7.86
C VAL A 129 3.47 -3.31 8.17
N TYR A 130 3.07 -4.25 9.01
CA TYR A 130 1.72 -4.41 9.53
C TYR A 130 1.79 -4.29 11.05
N GLU A 131 1.11 -3.29 11.61
CA GLU A 131 1.07 -2.99 13.06
C GLU A 131 -0.36 -2.95 13.59
#